data_AF-A0A6C0LDK2-F1
#
_entry.id   AF-A0A6C0LDK2-F1
#
_cell.length_a   1.000
_cell.length_b   1.000
_cell.length_c   1.000
_cell.angle_alpha   90.00
_cell.angle_beta   90.00
_cell.angle_gamma   90.00
#
_symmetry.space_group_name_H-M   'P 1'
#
loop_
_entity.id
_entity.type
_entity.pdbx_description
1 polymer ?
#
loop_
_entity_poly.entity_id
_entity_poly.type
_entity_poly.pdbx_seq_one_letter_code
_entity_poly.pdbx_strand_id
1 'polypeptide(L)'
;MKYIEALRKYNEGKNKWCMPRKGSSDYMIIKKMVDKNYQGKKVVAKSPDKSSAKSLKHSDIYKSLSKEKRNIIDKASKKPKIKKSPNLFMSDKRIQKIQKFLKKYAVKDKYVLENRIKYYEYLLNYIKNIKSEECVKKYIEDNDTKYSIADKLFLIKKIGTDSVNASIYLTVMKNVLGGNLLAAKITPISNDNFKEINIMDYLTKKVITKGKSKHFLMMYKYFVCYKNDTSDYVSDNKRLIAINELAHGDLKTLVEDRKVAGNSELMYNLFVQTFLSIASFHKLAKNYHNDAHYGNFLYHKNKEVGYYHYVSNKKDYYLKACEYNIMIYDFGYSEDIKEKNAKHNLVDYLRIINAFMNKYHGWGEYVDLPEQRFNNEMIQVQDNLMSYIRNLSSSYDLDIVEFIYNMIQNGPKNMHNNIFTTIKPNKIINKTPFVI
;
A
#
# COMPACT_ATOMS: atom_id res chain seq x y z
N MET A 1 33.33 -2.98 16.23
CA MET A 1 32.57 -1.75 16.55
C MET A 1 31.09 -2.09 16.52
N LYS A 2 30.28 -1.68 17.51
CA LYS A 2 28.82 -1.95 17.47
C LYS A 2 28.16 -1.10 16.37
N TYR A 3 27.07 -1.57 15.77
CA TYR A 3 26.39 -0.86 14.68
C TYR A 3 26.02 0.58 15.02
N ILE A 4 25.60 0.83 16.27
CA ILE A 4 25.22 2.18 16.73
C ILE A 4 26.41 3.14 16.82
N GLU A 5 27.62 2.64 17.11
CA GLU A 5 28.86 3.41 17.14
C GLU A 5 29.33 3.72 15.70
N ALA A 6 29.20 2.76 14.79
CA ALA A 6 29.48 2.95 13.37
C ALA A 6 28.51 3.96 12.74
N LEU A 7 27.23 3.91 13.14
CA LEU A 7 26.22 4.87 12.71
C LEU A 7 26.51 6.29 13.26
N ARG A 8 26.95 6.41 14.52
CA ARG A 8 27.44 7.69 15.09
C ARG A 8 28.58 8.25 14.27
N LYS A 9 29.60 7.45 14.02
CA LYS A 9 30.79 7.84 13.26
C LYS A 9 30.47 8.20 11.80
N TYR A 10 29.55 7.48 11.16
CA TYR A 10 29.09 7.78 9.81
C TYR A 10 28.33 9.12 9.70
N ASN A 11 27.80 9.63 10.81
CA ASN A 11 27.08 10.89 10.89
C ASN A 11 27.91 12.05 11.48
N GLU A 12 29.15 11.80 11.92
CA GLU A 12 30.05 12.87 12.38
C GLU A 12 30.31 13.88 11.25
N GLY A 13 30.15 15.17 11.56
CA GLY A 13 30.32 16.27 10.61
C GLY A 13 29.18 16.45 9.59
N LYS A 14 28.13 15.62 9.64
CA LYS A 14 26.92 15.83 8.82
C LYS A 14 25.96 16.78 9.52
N ASN A 15 25.39 17.69 8.74
CA ASN A 15 24.35 18.61 9.19
C ASN A 15 22.99 17.94 9.50
N LYS A 16 22.82 16.66 9.15
CA LYS A 16 21.62 15.86 9.45
C LYS A 16 22.01 14.44 9.84
N TRP A 17 21.35 13.93 10.87
CA TRP A 17 21.49 12.53 11.27
C TRP A 17 20.70 11.63 10.31
N CYS A 18 21.38 10.72 9.64
CA CYS A 18 20.78 9.77 8.72
C CYS A 18 21.05 8.33 9.17
N MET A 19 20.00 7.51 9.18
CA MET A 19 20.10 6.06 9.34
C MET A 19 19.80 5.41 7.99
N PRO A 20 20.83 5.03 7.22
CA PRO A 20 20.65 4.51 5.88
C PRO A 20 19.83 3.23 5.86
N ARG A 21 18.96 3.11 4.85
CA ARG A 21 18.14 1.91 4.60
C ARG A 21 19.05 0.69 4.42
N LYS A 22 18.75 -0.40 5.12
CA LYS A 22 19.47 -1.68 4.97
C LYS A 22 19.51 -2.13 3.50
N GLY A 23 20.72 -2.27 2.97
CA GLY A 23 20.99 -2.58 1.56
C GLY A 23 21.29 -1.37 0.66
N SER A 24 21.18 -0.13 1.15
CA SER A 24 21.65 1.06 0.42
C SER A 24 23.18 1.14 0.39
N SER A 25 23.73 1.93 -0.54
CA SER A 25 25.16 2.24 -0.61
C SER A 25 25.70 2.74 0.74
N ASP A 26 24.98 3.67 1.36
CA ASP A 26 25.33 4.25 2.66
C ASP A 26 25.25 3.25 3.82
N TYR A 27 24.27 2.33 3.78
CA TYR A 27 24.21 1.24 4.75
C TYR A 27 25.41 0.29 4.61
N MET A 28 25.86 0.01 3.38
CA MET A 28 27.05 -0.80 3.14
C MET A 28 28.32 -0.10 3.64
N ILE A 29 28.38 1.23 3.64
CA ILE A 29 29.49 1.98 4.26
C ILE A 29 29.51 1.77 5.78
N ILE A 30 28.37 1.91 6.46
CA ILE A 30 28.26 1.65 7.90
C ILE A 30 28.58 0.19 8.22
N LYS A 31 28.08 -0.74 7.41
CA LYS A 31 28.36 -2.17 7.57
C LYS A 31 29.86 -2.47 7.41
N LYS A 32 30.55 -1.82 6.47
CA LYS A 32 32.02 -1.89 6.35
C LYS A 32 32.75 -1.33 7.57
N MET A 33 32.23 -0.28 8.21
CA MET A 33 32.79 0.27 9.47
C MET A 33 32.63 -0.71 10.65
N VAL A 34 31.52 -1.45 10.66
CA VAL A 34 31.26 -2.53 11.62
C VAL A 34 32.18 -3.73 11.36
N ASP A 35 32.37 -4.09 10.09
CA ASP A 35 33.01 -5.34 9.68
C ASP A 35 34.55 -5.31 9.62
N LYS A 36 35.18 -4.14 9.48
CA LYS A 36 36.65 -3.85 9.54
C LYS A 36 37.66 -4.98 9.19
N ASN A 37 37.31 -5.91 8.30
CA ASN A 37 38.18 -6.92 7.68
C ASN A 37 37.80 -7.21 6.21
N TYR A 38 36.93 -6.41 5.58
CA TYR A 38 36.54 -6.64 4.18
C TYR A 38 37.09 -5.55 3.25
N GLN A 39 38.19 -5.87 2.54
CA GLN A 39 38.73 -5.04 1.46
C GLN A 39 37.85 -5.15 0.20
N GLY A 40 37.43 -4.02 -0.37
CA GLY A 40 36.67 -4.01 -1.62
C GLY A 40 36.33 -2.61 -2.12
N LYS A 41 36.93 -2.30 -3.28
CA LYS A 41 37.14 -1.03 -4.03
C LYS A 41 35.99 0.00 -4.10
N LYS A 42 36.41 1.27 -4.23
CA LYS A 42 35.61 2.49 -4.50
C LYS A 42 34.99 2.47 -5.91
N VAL A 43 33.72 2.86 -6.01
CA VAL A 43 33.11 3.36 -7.26
C VAL A 43 32.45 4.70 -6.95
N VAL A 44 32.79 5.71 -7.74
CA VAL A 44 32.30 7.10 -7.65
C VAL A 44 30.96 7.19 -8.38
N ALA A 45 29.93 7.73 -7.73
CA ALA A 45 28.62 7.98 -8.35
C ALA A 45 28.47 9.47 -8.69
N LYS A 46 28.16 9.75 -9.96
CA LYS A 46 27.63 11.04 -10.44
C LYS A 46 26.13 11.13 -10.13
N SER A 47 25.69 12.32 -9.74
CA SER A 47 24.31 12.69 -9.44
C SER A 47 23.41 12.77 -10.68
N PRO A 48 22.13 12.36 -10.61
CA PRO A 48 21.12 12.79 -11.57
C PRO A 48 20.14 13.81 -10.99
N ASP A 49 19.72 14.70 -11.89
CA ASP A 49 18.91 15.89 -11.70
C ASP A 49 17.46 15.66 -11.27
N LYS A 50 16.93 16.71 -10.63
CA LYS A 50 15.57 16.87 -10.13
C LYS A 50 14.55 16.93 -11.28
N SER A 51 13.46 16.17 -11.16
CA SER A 51 12.20 16.52 -11.81
C SER A 51 11.05 16.42 -10.79
N SER A 52 10.28 17.51 -10.70
CA SER A 52 9.17 17.72 -9.77
C SER A 52 7.94 16.90 -10.18
N ALA A 53 7.47 16.01 -9.30
CA ALA A 53 6.28 15.19 -9.53
C ALA A 53 4.99 15.91 -9.08
N LYS A 54 4.04 16.11 -10.01
CA LYS A 54 2.65 16.48 -9.72
C LYS A 54 1.80 15.22 -9.50
N SER A 55 0.84 15.27 -8.58
CA SER A 55 -0.08 14.18 -8.23
C SER A 55 -0.95 13.74 -9.43
N LEU A 56 -1.02 12.42 -9.69
CA LEU A 56 -1.65 11.84 -10.89
C LEU A 56 -3.05 11.27 -10.58
N LYS A 57 -4.08 11.64 -11.36
CA LYS A 57 -5.38 10.91 -11.43
C LYS A 57 -5.23 9.60 -12.23
N HIS A 58 -6.20 8.69 -12.13
CA HIS A 58 -6.25 7.47 -12.98
C HIS A 58 -6.30 7.82 -14.49
N SER A 59 -6.87 8.97 -14.85
CA SER A 59 -6.78 9.55 -16.20
C SER A 59 -5.37 10.00 -16.56
N ASP A 60 -4.58 10.40 -15.56
CA ASP A 60 -3.27 11.01 -15.76
C ASP A 60 -2.19 9.92 -15.84
N ILE A 61 -2.37 8.78 -15.15
CA ILE A 61 -1.60 7.56 -15.41
C ILE A 61 -1.83 7.11 -16.86
N TYR A 62 -3.09 7.00 -17.31
CA TYR A 62 -3.40 6.66 -18.71
C TYR A 62 -2.81 7.67 -19.70
N LYS A 63 -2.91 8.98 -19.43
CA LYS A 63 -2.35 10.04 -20.29
C LYS A 63 -0.82 10.08 -20.28
N SER A 64 -0.17 9.67 -19.20
CA SER A 64 1.30 9.57 -19.07
C SER A 64 1.90 8.38 -19.83
N LEU A 65 1.06 7.47 -20.34
CA LEU A 65 1.51 6.35 -21.16
C LEU A 65 1.78 6.81 -22.59
N SER A 66 2.75 6.17 -23.25
CA SER A 66 2.94 6.34 -24.69
C SER A 66 1.66 6.00 -25.45
N LYS A 67 1.49 6.58 -26.65
CA LYS A 67 0.33 6.33 -27.52
C LYS A 67 0.13 4.84 -27.79
N GLU A 68 1.23 4.10 -27.90
CA GLU A 68 1.24 2.65 -28.09
C GLU A 68 0.70 1.89 -26.86
N LYS A 69 1.17 2.22 -25.64
CA LYS A 69 0.66 1.61 -24.40
C LYS A 69 -0.81 1.93 -24.16
N ARG A 70 -1.26 3.14 -24.52
CA ARG A 70 -2.70 3.49 -24.53
C ARG A 70 -3.48 2.64 -25.52
N ASN A 71 -2.97 2.45 -26.75
CA ASN A 71 -3.59 1.57 -27.73
C ASN A 71 -3.68 0.11 -27.26
N ILE A 72 -2.72 -0.42 -26.51
CA ILE A 72 -2.79 -1.76 -25.92
C ILE A 72 -3.91 -1.82 -24.88
N ILE A 73 -4.01 -0.83 -23.99
CA ILE A 73 -5.10 -0.72 -23.00
C ILE A 73 -6.45 -0.62 -23.72
N ASP A 74 -6.55 0.19 -24.77
CA ASP A 74 -7.78 0.37 -25.55
C ASP A 74 -8.15 -0.90 -26.32
N LYS A 75 -7.18 -1.60 -26.93
CA LYS A 75 -7.38 -2.91 -27.58
C LYS A 75 -7.81 -3.98 -26.58
N ALA A 76 -7.25 -3.99 -25.37
CA ALA A 76 -7.64 -4.91 -24.29
C ALA A 76 -9.01 -4.55 -23.69
N SER A 77 -9.41 -3.29 -23.75
CA SER A 77 -10.71 -2.77 -23.28
C SER A 77 -11.81 -2.87 -24.34
N LYS A 78 -11.46 -3.06 -25.62
CA LYS A 78 -12.42 -3.31 -26.69
C LYS A 78 -13.16 -4.61 -26.41
N LYS A 79 -14.49 -4.55 -26.39
CA LYS A 79 -15.37 -5.72 -26.36
C LYS A 79 -14.90 -6.73 -27.45
N PRO A 80 -14.91 -8.04 -27.18
CA PRO A 80 -14.60 -9.03 -28.21
C PRO A 80 -15.47 -8.75 -29.44
N LYS A 81 -14.86 -8.82 -30.65
CA LYS A 81 -15.61 -8.80 -31.91
C LYS A 81 -16.46 -10.06 -31.97
N ILE A 82 -17.66 -10.00 -31.40
CA ILE A 82 -18.71 -10.98 -31.64
C ILE A 82 -19.00 -10.88 -33.14
N LYS A 83 -18.73 -11.95 -33.92
CA LYS A 83 -19.27 -12.06 -35.28
C LYS A 83 -20.76 -11.79 -35.17
N LYS A 84 -21.24 -10.72 -35.81
CA LYS A 84 -22.67 -10.41 -35.84
C LYS A 84 -23.37 -11.58 -36.52
N SER A 85 -23.90 -12.51 -35.71
CA SER A 85 -25.01 -13.34 -36.15
C SER A 85 -26.16 -12.38 -36.46
N PRO A 86 -26.88 -12.53 -37.58
CA PRO A 86 -27.96 -11.62 -37.97
C PRO A 86 -29.11 -11.56 -36.94
N ASN A 87 -29.14 -12.49 -35.97
CA ASN A 87 -30.27 -12.67 -35.05
C ASN A 87 -30.00 -12.19 -33.62
N LEU A 88 -29.24 -11.11 -33.40
CA LEU A 88 -29.02 -10.58 -32.04
C LEU A 88 -29.52 -9.14 -31.82
N PHE A 89 -30.71 -8.83 -32.32
CA PHE A 89 -31.60 -7.94 -31.56
C PHE A 89 -32.17 -8.73 -30.37
N MET A 90 -31.33 -9.01 -29.37
CA MET A 90 -31.80 -9.61 -28.13
C MET A 90 -31.78 -8.56 -27.00
N SER A 91 -32.99 -8.12 -26.66
CA SER A 91 -33.37 -7.46 -25.40
C SER A 91 -33.20 -8.39 -24.20
N ASP A 92 -32.02 -9.00 -24.05
CA ASP A 92 -31.77 -9.97 -22.99
C ASP A 92 -31.55 -9.23 -21.66
N LYS A 93 -32.54 -9.33 -20.76
CA LYS A 93 -32.49 -8.77 -19.40
C LYS A 93 -31.20 -9.18 -18.66
N ARG A 94 -30.57 -10.30 -19.02
CA ARG A 94 -29.28 -10.74 -18.46
C ARG A 94 -28.11 -9.84 -18.89
N ILE A 95 -28.04 -9.43 -20.16
CA ILE A 95 -26.98 -8.54 -20.67
C ILE A 95 -27.14 -7.14 -20.08
N GLN A 96 -28.37 -6.64 -19.95
CA GLN A 96 -28.63 -5.37 -19.28
C GLN A 96 -28.29 -5.42 -17.79
N LYS A 97 -28.59 -6.53 -17.09
CA LYS A 97 -28.15 -6.77 -15.70
C LYS A 97 -26.62 -6.78 -15.59
N ILE A 98 -25.91 -7.44 -16.51
CA ILE A 98 -24.44 -7.47 -16.55
C ILE A 98 -23.87 -6.07 -16.81
N GLN A 99 -24.42 -5.31 -17.75
CA GLN A 99 -23.97 -3.93 -18.02
C GLN A 99 -24.25 -2.97 -16.84
N LYS A 100 -25.42 -3.09 -16.22
CA LYS A 100 -25.79 -2.30 -15.02
C LYS A 100 -24.92 -2.67 -13.82
N PHE A 101 -24.60 -3.96 -13.66
CA PHE A 101 -23.64 -4.46 -12.69
C PHE A 101 -22.26 -3.83 -12.96
N LEU A 102 -21.70 -3.97 -14.16
CA LEU A 102 -20.37 -3.45 -14.49
C LEU A 102 -20.26 -1.92 -14.34
N LYS A 103 -21.28 -1.17 -14.74
CA LYS A 103 -21.30 0.30 -14.58
C LYS A 103 -21.27 0.72 -13.10
N LYS A 104 -21.95 -0.03 -12.22
CA LYS A 104 -21.97 0.23 -10.78
C LYS A 104 -20.68 -0.25 -10.10
N TYR A 105 -20.30 -1.51 -10.31
CA TYR A 105 -19.26 -2.23 -9.56
C TYR A 105 -17.84 -2.07 -10.12
N ALA A 106 -17.67 -1.79 -11.42
CA ALA A 106 -16.34 -1.63 -12.03
C ALA A 106 -15.99 -0.17 -12.36
N VAL A 107 -16.95 0.77 -12.30
CA VAL A 107 -16.73 2.15 -12.76
C VAL A 107 -17.10 3.22 -11.72
N LYS A 108 -18.32 3.23 -11.17
CA LYS A 108 -18.74 4.34 -10.28
C LYS A 108 -18.21 4.21 -8.85
N ASP A 109 -18.36 3.00 -8.26
CA ASP A 109 -18.13 2.74 -6.84
C ASP A 109 -17.16 1.56 -6.61
N LYS A 110 -16.23 1.33 -7.56
CA LYS A 110 -15.32 0.16 -7.57
C LYS A 110 -14.58 -0.09 -6.25
N TYR A 111 -14.20 0.99 -5.56
CA TYR A 111 -13.35 0.93 -4.37
C TYR A 111 -14.11 0.86 -3.04
N VAL A 112 -15.45 0.81 -3.08
CA VAL A 112 -16.26 0.43 -1.91
C VAL A 112 -16.00 -1.04 -1.59
N LEU A 113 -15.87 -1.40 -0.31
CA LEU A 113 -15.45 -2.74 0.11
C LEU A 113 -16.29 -3.87 -0.51
N GLU A 114 -17.63 -3.75 -0.47
CA GLU A 114 -18.52 -4.75 -1.08
C GLU A 114 -18.24 -4.95 -2.59
N ASN A 115 -17.87 -3.88 -3.28
CA ASN A 115 -17.60 -3.89 -4.71
C ASN A 115 -16.19 -4.42 -5.01
N ARG A 116 -15.21 -4.08 -4.16
CA ARG A 116 -13.86 -4.66 -4.19
C ARG A 116 -13.93 -6.19 -4.07
N ILE A 117 -14.73 -6.72 -3.14
CA ILE A 117 -14.89 -8.18 -2.95
C ILE A 117 -15.51 -8.84 -4.19
N LYS A 118 -16.60 -8.27 -4.72
CA LYS A 118 -17.23 -8.77 -5.94
C LYS A 118 -16.29 -8.74 -7.15
N TYR A 119 -15.52 -7.66 -7.28
CA TYR A 119 -14.54 -7.53 -8.36
C TYR A 119 -13.37 -8.50 -8.19
N TYR A 120 -12.95 -8.77 -6.95
CA TYR A 120 -11.99 -9.81 -6.61
C TYR A 120 -12.43 -11.19 -7.08
N GLU A 121 -13.64 -11.62 -6.70
CA GLU A 121 -14.19 -12.91 -7.09
C GLU A 121 -14.33 -13.03 -8.61
N TYR A 122 -14.77 -11.95 -9.27
CA TYR A 122 -14.87 -11.86 -10.71
C TYR A 122 -13.53 -12.10 -11.39
N LEU A 123 -12.48 -11.34 -11.04
CA LEU A 123 -11.16 -11.48 -11.67
C LEU A 123 -10.46 -12.79 -11.31
N LEU A 124 -10.62 -13.28 -10.07
CA LEU A 124 -10.07 -14.55 -9.63
C LEU A 124 -10.55 -15.69 -10.54
N ASN A 125 -11.82 -15.67 -10.96
CA ASN A 125 -12.37 -16.70 -11.85
C ASN A 125 -11.68 -16.77 -13.22
N TYR A 126 -11.06 -15.68 -13.71
CA TYR A 126 -10.33 -15.68 -14.99
C TYR A 126 -8.91 -16.25 -14.87
N ILE A 127 -8.28 -16.08 -13.70
CA ILE A 127 -6.89 -16.50 -13.45
C ILE A 127 -6.76 -17.76 -12.59
N LYS A 128 -7.88 -18.30 -12.07
CA LYS A 128 -7.88 -19.49 -11.21
C LYS A 128 -7.23 -20.72 -11.87
N ASN A 129 -7.38 -20.88 -13.19
CA ASN A 129 -6.84 -22.02 -13.94
C ASN A 129 -5.37 -21.84 -14.38
N ILE A 130 -4.75 -20.69 -14.12
CA ILE A 130 -3.31 -20.52 -14.37
C ILE A 130 -2.55 -21.43 -13.40
N LYS A 131 -1.54 -22.17 -13.88
CA LYS A 131 -0.75 -23.08 -13.05
C LYS A 131 0.00 -22.31 -11.95
N SER A 132 0.17 -22.91 -10.78
CA SER A 132 0.92 -22.32 -9.65
C SER A 132 2.39 -22.08 -9.98
N GLU A 133 2.96 -22.86 -10.90
CA GLU A 133 4.37 -22.79 -11.29
C GLU A 133 4.61 -21.94 -12.56
N GLU A 134 3.72 -20.99 -12.83
CA GLU A 134 3.85 -20.14 -14.02
C GLU A 134 4.97 -19.10 -13.85
N CYS A 135 5.63 -18.78 -14.96
CA CYS A 135 6.74 -17.84 -15.03
C CYS A 135 6.41 -16.64 -15.93
N VAL A 136 7.16 -15.54 -15.80
CA VAL A 136 7.04 -14.39 -16.70
C VAL A 136 7.76 -14.70 -18.02
N LYS A 137 7.01 -14.75 -19.12
CA LYS A 137 7.51 -14.98 -20.47
C LYS A 137 7.77 -13.66 -21.17
N LYS A 138 8.85 -13.59 -21.95
CA LYS A 138 9.12 -12.52 -22.91
C LYS A 138 8.37 -12.82 -24.21
N TYR A 139 7.93 -11.78 -24.89
CA TYR A 139 7.44 -11.85 -26.26
C TYR A 139 7.80 -10.56 -26.98
N ILE A 140 7.92 -10.61 -28.31
CA ILE A 140 8.21 -9.46 -29.13
C ILE A 140 6.91 -9.02 -29.79
N GLU A 141 6.57 -7.73 -29.69
CA GLU A 141 5.44 -7.12 -30.39
C GLU A 141 5.84 -5.68 -30.75
N ASP A 142 5.77 -5.33 -32.03
CA ASP A 142 6.17 -4.03 -32.57
C ASP A 142 7.67 -3.69 -32.36
N ASN A 143 8.56 -4.69 -32.50
CA ASN A 143 10.01 -4.62 -32.22
C ASN A 143 10.38 -4.33 -30.75
N ASP A 144 9.40 -4.23 -29.85
CA ASP A 144 9.64 -4.06 -28.42
C ASP A 144 9.53 -5.41 -27.69
N THR A 145 10.43 -5.61 -26.72
CA THR A 145 10.35 -6.73 -25.78
C THR A 145 9.27 -6.44 -24.72
N LYS A 146 8.28 -7.31 -24.64
CA LYS A 146 7.15 -7.23 -23.70
C LYS A 146 7.08 -8.51 -22.87
N TYR A 147 6.29 -8.46 -21.79
CA TYR A 147 6.25 -9.53 -20.80
C TYR A 147 4.82 -9.98 -20.46
N SER A 148 4.60 -11.29 -20.32
CA SER A 148 3.30 -11.87 -19.98
C SER A 148 3.42 -13.01 -18.94
N ILE A 149 2.29 -13.36 -18.33
CA ILE A 149 2.12 -14.56 -17.49
C ILE A 149 0.90 -15.33 -18.03
N ALA A 150 1.14 -16.58 -18.43
CA ALA A 150 0.14 -17.49 -19.03
C ALA A 150 -0.70 -16.87 -20.16
N ASP A 151 -0.14 -15.92 -20.91
CA ASP A 151 -0.79 -15.20 -22.02
C ASP A 151 -2.13 -14.54 -21.65
N LYS A 152 -2.34 -14.32 -20.35
CA LYS A 152 -3.55 -13.73 -19.77
C LYS A 152 -3.27 -12.40 -19.09
N LEU A 153 -2.11 -12.30 -18.43
CA LEU A 153 -1.66 -11.13 -17.69
C LEU A 153 -0.48 -10.52 -18.43
N PHE A 154 -0.54 -9.24 -18.74
CA PHE A 154 0.45 -8.54 -19.56
C PHE A 154 1.07 -7.40 -18.74
N LEU A 155 2.38 -7.45 -18.56
CA LEU A 155 3.13 -6.48 -17.75
C LEU A 155 3.50 -5.29 -18.66
N ILE A 156 2.82 -4.17 -18.47
CA ILE A 156 2.85 -3.05 -19.43
C ILE A 156 3.84 -1.95 -19.04
N LYS A 157 4.09 -1.77 -17.74
CA LYS A 157 4.96 -0.71 -17.23
C LYS A 157 5.46 -1.07 -15.84
N LYS A 158 6.77 -0.98 -15.59
CA LYS A 158 7.31 -1.01 -14.24
C LYS A 158 6.83 0.23 -13.48
N ILE A 159 6.32 0.03 -12.28
CA ILE A 159 5.82 1.08 -11.38
C ILE A 159 6.44 0.91 -9.99
N GLY A 160 6.28 1.92 -9.14
CA GLY A 160 6.93 1.96 -7.83
C GLY A 160 8.41 2.32 -7.92
N THR A 161 9.02 2.49 -6.76
CA THR A 161 10.44 2.83 -6.66
C THR A 161 11.31 1.65 -7.07
N ASP A 162 12.40 1.91 -7.78
CA ASP A 162 13.41 0.89 -8.07
C ASP A 162 13.94 0.31 -6.75
N SER A 163 13.72 -1.00 -6.56
CA SER A 163 14.20 -1.76 -5.43
C SER A 163 15.12 -2.87 -5.94
N VAL A 164 16.20 -3.13 -5.21
CA VAL A 164 17.10 -4.26 -5.47
C VAL A 164 16.35 -5.59 -5.36
N ASN A 165 15.28 -5.65 -4.55
CA ASN A 165 14.66 -6.90 -4.12
C ASN A 165 13.26 -7.14 -4.67
N ALA A 166 12.66 -6.17 -5.37
CA ALA A 166 11.32 -6.32 -5.94
C ALA A 166 11.12 -5.44 -7.17
N SER A 167 10.43 -5.96 -8.19
CA SER A 167 9.94 -5.19 -9.31
C SER A 167 8.43 -5.25 -9.35
N ILE A 168 7.78 -4.09 -9.35
CA ILE A 168 6.32 -4.00 -9.45
C ILE A 168 5.97 -3.57 -10.87
N TYR A 169 5.04 -4.29 -11.49
CA TYR A 169 4.55 -4.00 -12.83
C TYR A 169 3.07 -3.69 -12.80
N LEU A 170 2.71 -2.55 -13.40
CA LEU A 170 1.35 -2.34 -13.87
C LEU A 170 1.03 -3.44 -14.88
N THR A 171 -0.04 -4.18 -14.60
CA THR A 171 -0.40 -5.40 -15.30
C THR A 171 -1.82 -5.29 -15.83
N VAL A 172 -2.03 -5.69 -17.08
CA VAL A 172 -3.34 -5.72 -17.73
C VAL A 172 -3.78 -7.17 -17.88
N MET A 173 -5.01 -7.49 -17.46
CA MET A 173 -5.67 -8.74 -17.85
C MET A 173 -6.45 -8.52 -19.15
N LYS A 174 -6.16 -9.28 -20.22
CA LYS A 174 -6.92 -9.16 -21.48
C LYS A 174 -8.26 -9.92 -21.39
N ASN A 175 -9.23 -9.54 -22.21
CA ASN A 175 -10.54 -10.18 -22.36
C ASN A 175 -11.43 -10.17 -21.10
N VAL A 176 -11.28 -9.12 -20.30
CA VAL A 176 -12.06 -8.88 -19.08
C VAL A 176 -12.73 -7.51 -19.16
N LEU A 177 -13.91 -7.36 -18.57
CA LEU A 177 -14.68 -6.11 -18.60
C LEU A 177 -14.34 -5.24 -17.39
N GLY A 178 -14.21 -3.92 -17.60
CA GLY A 178 -14.22 -2.94 -16.50
C GLY A 178 -12.87 -2.38 -16.04
N GLY A 179 -11.82 -2.44 -16.86
CA GLY A 179 -10.53 -1.84 -16.52
C GLY A 179 -9.69 -2.80 -15.70
N ASN A 180 -8.89 -3.56 -16.41
CA ASN A 180 -8.26 -4.79 -15.95
C ASN A 180 -6.84 -4.55 -15.43
N LEU A 181 -6.65 -3.39 -14.78
CA LEU A 181 -5.37 -2.96 -14.25
C LEU A 181 -5.17 -3.56 -12.86
N LEU A 182 -4.05 -4.24 -12.72
CA LEU A 182 -3.57 -4.93 -11.53
C LEU A 182 -2.10 -4.55 -11.30
N ALA A 183 -1.55 -4.95 -10.16
CA ALA A 183 -0.12 -4.88 -9.90
C ALA A 183 0.46 -6.30 -9.83
N ALA A 184 1.53 -6.56 -10.56
CA ALA A 184 2.32 -7.78 -10.39
C ALA A 184 3.60 -7.42 -9.61
N LYS A 185 3.76 -7.93 -8.39
CA LYS A 185 5.00 -7.83 -7.62
C LYS A 185 5.84 -9.08 -7.93
N ILE A 186 7.03 -8.87 -8.47
CA ILE A 186 7.99 -9.93 -8.78
C ILE A 186 9.16 -9.81 -7.82
N THR A 187 9.45 -10.87 -7.08
CA THR A 187 10.50 -10.91 -6.06
C THR A 187 11.35 -12.18 -6.23
N PRO A 188 12.58 -12.23 -5.69
CA PRO A 188 13.31 -13.50 -5.56
C PRO A 188 12.55 -14.44 -4.62
N ILE A 189 12.81 -15.74 -4.74
CA ILE A 189 12.32 -16.70 -3.75
C ILE A 189 13.14 -16.55 -2.46
N SER A 190 12.47 -16.21 -1.36
CA SER A 190 13.04 -16.16 -0.01
C SER A 190 11.97 -16.45 1.02
N ASN A 191 12.38 -16.78 2.25
CA ASN A 191 11.45 -16.99 3.37
C ASN A 191 10.61 -15.73 3.65
N ASP A 192 11.24 -14.56 3.62
CA ASP A 192 10.57 -13.26 3.86
C ASP A 192 9.48 -12.99 2.81
N ASN A 193 9.78 -13.25 1.53
CA ASN A 193 8.81 -13.04 0.44
C ASN A 193 7.66 -14.05 0.50
N PHE A 194 7.92 -15.30 0.87
CA PHE A 194 6.86 -16.27 1.12
C PHE A 194 6.00 -15.90 2.32
N LYS A 195 6.61 -15.38 3.39
CA LYS A 195 5.90 -14.88 4.57
C LYS A 195 4.94 -13.75 4.17
N GLU A 196 5.42 -12.77 3.38
CA GLU A 196 4.57 -11.69 2.87
C GLU A 196 3.37 -12.25 2.10
N ILE A 197 3.58 -13.19 1.17
CA ILE A 197 2.50 -13.80 0.39
C ILE A 197 1.50 -14.53 1.29
N ASN A 198 1.96 -15.27 2.29
CA ASN A 198 1.08 -15.99 3.22
C ASN A 198 0.23 -15.02 4.04
N ILE A 199 0.81 -13.93 4.53
CA ILE A 199 0.09 -12.86 5.22
C ILE A 199 -0.96 -12.24 4.28
N MET A 200 -0.58 -11.89 3.05
CA MET A 200 -1.50 -11.30 2.07
C MET A 200 -2.65 -12.24 1.69
N ASP A 201 -2.38 -13.54 1.54
CA ASP A 201 -3.38 -14.56 1.24
C ASP A 201 -4.38 -14.69 2.39
N TYR A 202 -3.86 -14.76 3.63
CA TYR A 202 -4.66 -14.78 4.85
C TYR A 202 -5.55 -13.55 4.96
N LEU A 203 -4.97 -12.35 4.84
CA LEU A 203 -5.72 -11.09 4.90
C LEU A 203 -6.82 -11.07 3.83
N THR A 204 -6.52 -11.45 2.60
CA THR A 204 -7.51 -11.48 1.52
C THR A 204 -8.66 -12.44 1.84
N LYS A 205 -8.35 -13.71 2.14
CA LYS A 205 -9.36 -14.78 2.28
C LYS A 205 -10.09 -14.80 3.62
N LYS A 206 -9.49 -14.29 4.69
CA LYS A 206 -10.03 -14.40 6.07
C LYS A 206 -10.45 -13.06 6.65
N VAL A 207 -9.92 -11.95 6.13
CA VAL A 207 -10.22 -10.60 6.62
C VAL A 207 -11.07 -9.82 5.63
N ILE A 208 -10.52 -9.50 4.45
CA ILE A 208 -11.14 -8.54 3.53
C ILE A 208 -12.44 -9.12 2.94
N THR A 209 -12.38 -10.35 2.40
CA THR A 209 -13.55 -11.05 1.84
C THR A 209 -14.66 -11.35 2.87
N LYS A 210 -14.33 -11.29 4.17
CA LYS A 210 -15.29 -11.41 5.27
C LYS A 210 -15.79 -10.07 5.79
N GLY A 211 -15.40 -8.96 5.16
CA GLY A 211 -15.81 -7.62 5.54
C GLY A 211 -15.21 -7.12 6.85
N LYS A 212 -14.19 -7.79 7.40
CA LYS A 212 -13.64 -7.48 8.73
C LYS A 212 -12.78 -6.22 8.76
N SER A 213 -12.18 -5.83 7.64
CA SER A 213 -11.44 -4.57 7.49
C SER A 213 -11.33 -4.19 6.02
N LYS A 214 -11.21 -2.88 5.76
CA LYS A 214 -10.99 -2.29 4.42
C LYS A 214 -9.55 -1.79 4.19
N HIS A 215 -8.69 -1.92 5.20
CA HIS A 215 -7.35 -1.32 5.27
C HIS A 215 -6.23 -2.20 4.68
N PHE A 216 -6.56 -3.13 3.78
CA PHE A 216 -5.61 -4.03 3.13
C PHE A 216 -5.89 -4.12 1.64
N LEU A 217 -4.86 -4.31 0.82
CA LEU A 217 -5.02 -4.68 -0.59
C LEU A 217 -5.30 -6.17 -0.75
N MET A 218 -6.10 -6.52 -1.76
CA MET A 218 -6.38 -7.92 -2.10
C MET A 218 -5.26 -8.51 -2.96
N MET A 219 -4.84 -9.73 -2.63
CA MET A 219 -4.01 -10.57 -3.50
C MET A 219 -4.91 -11.55 -4.25
N TYR A 220 -4.91 -11.48 -5.57
CA TYR A 220 -5.71 -12.34 -6.43
C TYR A 220 -5.11 -13.74 -6.53
N LYS A 221 -3.80 -13.82 -6.79
CA LYS A 221 -3.10 -15.08 -6.98
C LYS A 221 -1.59 -14.88 -6.86
N TYR A 222 -0.87 -15.92 -6.51
CA TYR A 222 0.58 -15.94 -6.64
C TYR A 222 1.07 -17.14 -7.46
N PHE A 223 2.29 -17.03 -7.97
CA PHE A 223 2.98 -18.05 -8.74
C PHE A 223 4.41 -18.21 -8.27
N VAL A 224 4.93 -19.42 -8.33
CA VAL A 224 6.32 -19.76 -8.00
C VAL A 224 7.03 -20.24 -9.25
N CYS A 225 7.88 -19.40 -9.81
CA CYS A 225 8.67 -19.73 -10.98
C CYS A 225 9.99 -20.38 -10.53
N TYR A 226 10.13 -21.69 -10.75
CA TYR A 226 11.36 -22.44 -10.46
C TYR A 226 12.32 -22.57 -11.64
N LYS A 227 11.91 -22.13 -12.84
CA LYS A 227 12.72 -22.25 -14.05
C LYS A 227 13.89 -21.27 -14.01
N ASN A 228 15.09 -21.80 -14.17
CA ASN A 228 16.32 -21.03 -14.24
C ASN A 228 16.82 -20.85 -15.67
N ASP A 229 16.22 -21.50 -16.67
CA ASP A 229 16.85 -21.59 -17.98
C ASP A 229 15.80 -21.67 -19.09
N THR A 230 15.75 -20.60 -19.89
CA THR A 230 15.29 -20.53 -21.28
C THR A 230 15.37 -19.07 -21.72
N SER A 231 15.89 -18.84 -22.93
CA SER A 231 16.03 -17.50 -23.51
C SER A 231 14.75 -16.67 -23.43
N ASP A 232 13.58 -17.31 -23.39
CA ASP A 232 12.25 -16.69 -23.37
C ASP A 232 11.75 -16.15 -22.02
N TYR A 233 12.54 -16.16 -20.96
CA TYR A 233 12.11 -15.69 -19.63
C TYR A 233 12.94 -14.50 -19.12
N VAL A 234 12.35 -13.69 -18.23
CA VAL A 234 12.91 -12.38 -17.82
C VAL A 234 14.07 -12.48 -16.83
N SER A 235 14.31 -13.66 -16.24
CA SER A 235 15.49 -13.86 -15.41
C SER A 235 15.87 -15.32 -15.22
N ASP A 236 17.17 -15.59 -15.23
CA ASP A 236 17.82 -16.90 -15.01
C ASP A 236 17.70 -17.44 -13.57
N ASN A 237 16.79 -16.86 -12.77
CA ASN A 237 16.69 -17.12 -11.35
C ASN A 237 15.24 -17.32 -10.95
N LYS A 238 15.02 -18.26 -10.01
CA LYS A 238 13.72 -18.53 -9.41
C LYS A 238 13.05 -17.24 -8.88
N ARG A 239 11.74 -17.09 -9.15
CA ARG A 239 10.95 -15.90 -8.78
C ARG A 239 9.64 -16.28 -8.11
N LEU A 240 9.19 -15.39 -7.24
CA LEU A 240 7.86 -15.37 -6.69
C LEU A 240 7.09 -14.20 -7.33
N ILE A 241 5.87 -14.46 -7.79
CA ILE A 241 5.06 -13.47 -8.51
C ILE A 241 3.71 -13.35 -7.80
N ALA A 242 3.39 -12.19 -7.25
CA ALA A 242 2.10 -11.92 -6.63
C ALA A 242 1.27 -10.95 -7.49
N ILE A 243 0.03 -11.33 -7.81
CA ILE A 243 -0.95 -10.51 -8.53
C ILE A 243 -1.87 -9.85 -7.52
N ASN A 244 -1.79 -8.52 -7.45
CA ASN A 244 -2.39 -7.70 -6.41
C ASN A 244 -3.33 -6.64 -7.00
N GLU A 245 -4.23 -6.17 -6.15
CA GLU A 245 -5.07 -5.02 -6.41
C GLU A 245 -4.20 -3.77 -6.62
N LEU A 246 -4.55 -2.97 -7.64
CA LEU A 246 -3.84 -1.74 -7.93
C LEU A 246 -4.34 -0.60 -7.04
N ALA A 247 -3.42 0.04 -6.31
CA ALA A 247 -3.67 1.29 -5.60
C ALA A 247 -3.56 2.52 -6.53
N HIS A 248 -4.12 3.66 -6.11
CA HIS A 248 -3.98 4.91 -6.87
C HIS A 248 -2.64 5.60 -6.61
N GLY A 249 -2.03 5.35 -5.45
CA GLY A 249 -0.74 5.89 -5.02
C GLY A 249 -0.43 5.44 -3.60
N ASP A 250 0.62 6.04 -3.03
CA ASP A 250 1.08 5.83 -1.65
C ASP A 250 0.87 7.09 -0.79
N LEU A 251 0.97 6.96 0.52
CA LEU A 251 0.79 8.07 1.46
C LEU A 251 1.85 9.14 1.25
N LYS A 252 3.09 8.76 0.87
CA LYS A 252 4.14 9.71 0.52
C LYS A 252 3.68 10.71 -0.55
N THR A 253 3.27 10.21 -1.71
CA THR A 253 2.79 11.05 -2.81
C THR A 253 1.52 11.82 -2.45
N LEU A 254 0.74 11.32 -1.49
CA LEU A 254 -0.46 11.99 -1.00
C LEU A 254 -0.14 13.18 -0.09
N VAL A 255 0.77 13.04 0.87
CA VAL A 255 1.17 14.13 1.78
C VAL A 255 2.17 15.11 1.15
N GLU A 256 2.76 14.78 0.00
CA GLU A 256 3.51 15.71 -0.84
C GLU A 256 2.60 16.62 -1.68
N ASP A 257 1.31 16.31 -1.85
CA ASP A 257 0.37 17.20 -2.51
C ASP A 257 0.03 18.37 -1.57
N ARG A 258 0.40 19.60 -1.94
CA ARG A 258 0.15 20.80 -1.11
C ARG A 258 -1.33 21.00 -0.78
N LYS A 259 -2.27 20.56 -1.63
CA LYS A 259 -3.70 20.66 -1.35
C LYS A 259 -4.14 19.71 -0.23
N VAL A 260 -3.47 18.57 -0.12
CA VAL A 260 -3.68 17.61 0.96
C VAL A 260 -2.95 18.09 2.22
N ALA A 261 -1.65 18.38 2.11
CA ALA A 261 -0.82 18.81 3.25
C ALA A 261 -1.31 20.10 3.91
N GLY A 262 -1.88 21.02 3.13
CA GLY A 262 -2.48 22.26 3.63
C GLY A 262 -3.91 22.13 4.16
N ASN A 263 -4.49 20.92 4.16
CA ASN A 263 -5.83 20.68 4.69
C ASN A 263 -5.74 19.88 6.00
N SER A 264 -5.79 20.58 7.12
CA SER A 264 -5.64 20.00 8.46
C SER A 264 -6.71 18.92 8.77
N GLU A 265 -7.99 19.14 8.42
CA GLU A 265 -9.07 18.14 8.63
C GLU A 265 -8.77 16.85 7.85
N LEU A 266 -8.36 16.98 6.59
CA LEU A 266 -7.99 15.84 5.76
C LEU A 266 -6.75 15.13 6.31
N MET A 267 -5.71 15.87 6.72
CA MET A 267 -4.49 15.31 7.30
C MET A 267 -4.77 14.53 8.59
N TYR A 268 -5.64 15.02 9.49
CA TYR A 268 -6.10 14.23 10.64
C TYR A 268 -6.77 12.94 10.19
N ASN A 269 -7.70 13.03 9.24
CA ASN A 269 -8.41 11.85 8.77
C ASN A 269 -7.45 10.78 8.22
N LEU A 270 -6.47 11.18 7.41
CA LEU A 270 -5.45 10.28 6.86
C LEU A 270 -4.56 9.68 7.95
N PHE A 271 -4.17 10.49 8.94
CA PHE A 271 -3.41 10.05 10.10
C PHE A 271 -4.17 8.98 10.91
N VAL A 272 -5.45 9.22 11.22
CA VAL A 272 -6.29 8.24 11.93
C VAL A 272 -6.47 6.96 11.12
N GLN A 273 -6.78 7.06 9.83
CA GLN A 273 -6.87 5.87 8.96
C GLN A 273 -5.57 5.07 8.91
N THR A 274 -4.43 5.76 8.92
CA THR A 274 -3.10 5.12 8.92
C THR A 274 -2.90 4.33 10.20
N PHE A 275 -3.19 4.91 11.36
CA PHE A 275 -3.10 4.19 12.64
C PHE A 275 -4.11 3.02 12.72
N LEU A 276 -5.35 3.22 12.30
CA LEU A 276 -6.35 2.14 12.26
C LEU A 276 -5.94 1.01 11.32
N SER A 277 -5.24 1.30 10.23
CA SER A 277 -4.70 0.26 9.34
C SER A 277 -3.63 -0.60 10.02
N ILE A 278 -2.77 0.01 10.86
CA ILE A 278 -1.78 -0.71 11.68
C ILE A 278 -2.50 -1.51 12.77
N ALA A 279 -3.49 -0.93 13.46
CA ALA A 279 -4.25 -1.61 14.51
C ALA A 279 -5.00 -2.84 13.97
N SER A 280 -5.70 -2.67 12.85
CA SER A 280 -6.30 -3.78 12.10
C SER A 280 -5.26 -4.87 11.79
N PHE A 281 -4.05 -4.49 11.34
CA PHE A 281 -3.00 -5.46 11.00
C PHE A 281 -2.53 -6.24 12.22
N HIS A 282 -2.17 -5.54 13.29
CA HIS A 282 -1.74 -6.14 14.55
C HIS A 282 -2.80 -7.09 15.10
N LYS A 283 -4.07 -6.68 15.09
CA LYS A 283 -5.17 -7.48 15.62
C LYS A 283 -5.50 -8.71 14.78
N LEU A 284 -5.60 -8.53 13.46
CA LEU A 284 -6.16 -9.52 12.54
C LEU A 284 -5.10 -10.46 11.97
N ALA A 285 -3.91 -9.96 11.64
CA ALA A 285 -2.81 -10.80 11.19
C ALA A 285 -2.02 -11.41 12.36
N LYS A 286 -2.06 -10.80 13.56
CA LYS A 286 -1.18 -11.15 14.69
C LYS A 286 0.29 -10.92 14.38
N ASN A 287 0.58 -9.85 13.64
CA ASN A 287 1.93 -9.47 13.23
C ASN A 287 2.22 -7.98 13.49
N TYR A 288 3.48 -7.66 13.79
CA TYR A 288 4.03 -6.30 13.64
C TYR A 288 4.43 -6.07 12.19
N HIS A 289 4.39 -4.82 11.73
CA HIS A 289 4.79 -4.48 10.36
C HIS A 289 6.30 -4.33 10.22
N ASN A 290 6.95 -3.66 11.17
CA ASN A 290 8.38 -3.34 11.28
C ASN A 290 8.96 -2.44 10.19
N ASP A 291 8.24 -2.20 9.09
CA ASP A 291 8.63 -1.25 8.06
C ASP A 291 7.56 -0.18 7.75
N ALA A 292 6.89 0.32 8.79
CA ALA A 292 5.79 1.28 8.66
C ALA A 292 6.24 2.71 8.26
N HIS A 293 6.76 2.87 7.04
CA HIS A 293 6.99 4.19 6.43
C HIS A 293 5.88 4.54 5.42
N TYR A 294 5.68 5.83 5.13
CA TYR A 294 4.64 6.36 4.22
C TYR A 294 4.60 5.79 2.78
N GLY A 295 5.59 5.01 2.36
CA GLY A 295 5.59 4.34 1.05
C GLY A 295 4.87 2.99 1.08
N ASN A 296 4.72 2.43 2.29
CA ASN A 296 4.06 1.16 2.55
C ASN A 296 2.59 1.35 2.96
N PHE A 297 2.10 2.59 2.95
CA PHE A 297 0.68 2.90 3.09
C PHE A 297 0.17 3.34 1.74
N LEU A 298 -0.72 2.55 1.15
CA LEU A 298 -1.29 2.77 -0.17
C LEU A 298 -2.70 3.34 -0.03
N TYR A 299 -3.20 4.00 -1.07
CA TYR A 299 -4.54 4.56 -1.02
C TYR A 299 -5.41 4.24 -2.22
N HIS A 300 -6.72 4.16 -1.96
CA HIS A 300 -7.74 4.31 -2.98
C HIS A 300 -8.49 5.62 -2.81
N LYS A 301 -8.91 6.22 -3.93
CA LYS A 301 -9.89 7.31 -3.88
C LYS A 301 -11.24 6.77 -3.42
N ASN A 302 -11.89 7.53 -2.56
CA ASN A 302 -13.14 7.20 -1.92
C ASN A 302 -14.20 8.27 -2.22
N LYS A 303 -15.45 7.84 -2.35
CA LYS A 303 -16.63 8.70 -2.58
C LYS A 303 -17.74 8.44 -1.56
N GLU A 304 -17.52 7.53 -0.62
CA GLU A 304 -18.48 7.22 0.41
C GLU A 304 -18.63 8.42 1.36
N VAL A 305 -19.86 8.69 1.79
CA VAL A 305 -20.19 9.80 2.68
C VAL A 305 -20.93 9.23 3.89
N GLY A 306 -20.49 9.58 5.09
CA GLY A 306 -20.98 9.03 6.36
C GLY A 306 -19.81 8.66 7.25
N TYR A 307 -20.01 7.66 8.11
CA TYR A 307 -18.99 7.17 9.03
C TYR A 307 -18.78 5.67 8.86
N TYR A 308 -17.52 5.25 8.94
CA TYR A 308 -17.17 3.85 9.09
C TYR A 308 -17.19 3.49 10.56
N HIS A 309 -17.87 2.40 10.89
CA HIS A 309 -17.98 1.86 12.23
C HIS A 309 -16.90 0.80 12.47
N TYR A 310 -16.16 0.97 13.57
CA TYR A 310 -15.11 0.09 14.05
C TYR A 310 -15.45 -0.40 15.45
N VAL A 311 -14.99 -1.59 15.79
CA VAL A 311 -15.06 -2.15 17.15
C VAL A 311 -13.66 -2.54 17.60
N SER A 312 -13.27 -2.03 18.77
CA SER A 312 -12.09 -2.48 19.51
C SER A 312 -12.46 -2.72 20.97
N ASN A 313 -12.03 -3.84 21.54
CA ASN A 313 -12.27 -4.17 22.95
C ASN A 313 -13.72 -3.95 23.43
N LYS A 314 -14.69 -4.34 22.59
CA LYS A 314 -16.15 -4.16 22.81
C LYS A 314 -16.63 -2.70 22.86
N LYS A 315 -15.78 -1.73 22.51
CA LYS A 315 -16.15 -0.32 22.33
C LYS A 315 -16.33 0.01 20.84
N ASP A 316 -17.29 0.88 20.58
CA ASP A 316 -17.61 1.36 19.23
C ASP A 316 -16.89 2.68 18.93
N TYR A 317 -16.30 2.74 17.75
CA TYR A 317 -15.67 3.94 17.22
C TYR A 317 -16.16 4.23 15.81
N TYR A 318 -16.24 5.50 15.46
CA TYR A 318 -16.79 5.97 14.19
C TYR A 318 -15.84 6.97 13.55
N LEU A 319 -15.36 6.65 12.36
CA LEU A 319 -14.49 7.53 11.56
C LEU A 319 -15.26 8.11 10.38
N LYS A 320 -15.29 9.43 10.27
CA LYS A 320 -15.87 10.15 9.13
C LYS A 320 -15.15 9.73 7.85
N ALA A 321 -15.91 9.36 6.82
CA ALA A 321 -15.32 9.08 5.52
C ALA A 321 -14.74 10.35 4.88
N CYS A 322 -13.59 10.22 4.23
CA CYS A 322 -12.98 11.28 3.42
C CYS A 322 -12.74 10.79 1.98
N GLU A 323 -12.07 11.61 1.17
CA GLU A 323 -11.77 11.32 -0.24
C GLU A 323 -10.80 10.14 -0.46
N TYR A 324 -10.25 9.55 0.60
CA TYR A 324 -9.27 8.46 0.53
C TYR A 324 -9.59 7.32 1.49
N ASN A 325 -9.16 6.12 1.09
CA ASN A 325 -9.06 4.93 1.94
C ASN A 325 -7.60 4.52 2.04
N ILE A 326 -6.99 4.59 3.23
CA ILE A 326 -5.61 4.17 3.47
C ILE A 326 -5.54 2.67 3.76
N MET A 327 -4.53 1.99 3.21
CA MET A 327 -4.29 0.57 3.36
C MET A 327 -2.81 0.31 3.61
N ILE A 328 -2.49 -0.52 4.60
CA ILE A 328 -1.12 -0.94 4.87
C ILE A 328 -0.69 -2.06 3.91
N TYR A 329 0.58 -2.08 3.53
CA TYR A 329 1.14 -2.96 2.51
C TYR A 329 2.63 -3.23 2.73
N ASP A 330 3.20 -4.19 2.00
CA ASP A 330 4.61 -4.61 2.05
C ASP A 330 5.03 -5.26 3.37
N PHE A 331 4.56 -6.49 3.58
CA PHE A 331 4.74 -7.26 4.82
C PHE A 331 6.04 -8.08 4.87
N GLY A 332 7.03 -7.77 4.02
CA GLY A 332 8.28 -8.53 3.92
C GLY A 332 9.11 -8.55 5.21
N TYR A 333 8.95 -7.54 6.07
CA TYR A 333 9.63 -7.44 7.37
C TYR A 333 8.72 -7.75 8.57
N SER A 334 7.49 -8.19 8.31
CA SER A 334 6.54 -8.42 9.38
C SER A 334 6.98 -9.57 10.28
N GLU A 335 6.76 -9.43 11.58
CA GLU A 335 7.10 -10.44 12.60
C GLU A 335 5.88 -10.81 13.41
N ASP A 336 5.84 -12.02 13.96
CA ASP A 336 4.69 -12.46 14.74
C ASP A 336 4.67 -11.72 16.08
N ILE A 337 3.48 -11.33 16.53
CA ILE A 337 3.30 -10.70 17.84
C ILE A 337 3.54 -11.77 18.90
N LYS A 338 4.73 -11.73 19.51
CA LYS A 338 5.03 -12.49 20.72
C LYS A 338 4.60 -11.65 21.93
N GLU A 339 3.80 -12.25 22.82
CA GLU A 339 3.15 -11.59 23.98
C GLU A 339 4.10 -10.82 24.93
N LYS A 340 5.42 -10.99 24.82
CA LYS A 340 6.41 -10.48 25.77
C LYS A 340 7.05 -9.12 25.41
N ASN A 341 6.60 -8.41 24.37
CA ASN A 341 7.25 -7.14 24.00
C ASN A 341 6.30 -6.04 23.50
N ALA A 342 5.45 -5.54 24.40
CA ALA A 342 4.49 -4.46 24.12
C ALA A 342 5.14 -3.16 23.58
N LYS A 343 6.42 -2.90 23.87
CA LYS A 343 7.16 -1.76 23.28
C LYS A 343 7.32 -1.87 21.77
N HIS A 344 7.46 -3.10 21.27
CA HIS A 344 7.63 -3.37 19.85
C HIS A 344 6.36 -3.02 19.05
N ASN A 345 5.18 -3.21 19.65
CA ASN A 345 3.88 -2.87 19.06
C ASN A 345 3.81 -1.40 18.67
N LEU A 346 4.49 -0.54 19.43
CA LEU A 346 4.35 0.91 19.31
C LEU A 346 5.32 1.52 18.30
N VAL A 347 6.31 0.77 17.84
CA VAL A 347 7.34 1.24 16.89
C VAL A 347 6.73 1.57 15.53
N ASP A 348 5.77 0.76 15.05
CA ASP A 348 5.08 1.02 13.77
C ASP A 348 4.37 2.37 13.79
N TYR A 349 3.65 2.66 14.87
CA TYR A 349 2.93 3.93 15.07
C TYR A 349 3.90 5.10 15.21
N LEU A 350 4.92 4.95 16.06
CA LEU A 350 5.93 5.99 16.26
C LEU A 350 6.61 6.40 14.95
N ARG A 351 6.97 5.39 14.15
CA ARG A 351 7.66 5.58 12.89
C ARG A 351 6.81 6.36 11.89
N ILE A 352 5.52 6.02 11.76
CA ILE A 352 4.66 6.62 10.74
C ILE A 352 4.20 8.05 11.06
N ILE A 353 4.22 8.50 12.33
CA ILE A 353 3.87 9.88 12.70
C ILE A 353 4.72 10.90 11.93
N ASN A 354 6.00 10.58 11.67
CA ASN A 354 6.89 11.45 10.91
C ASN A 354 6.35 11.84 9.52
N ALA A 355 5.50 10.99 8.91
CA ALA A 355 4.87 11.28 7.61
C ALA A 355 3.90 12.47 7.66
N PHE A 356 3.43 12.84 8.84
CA PHE A 356 2.45 13.90 9.07
C PHE A 356 3.09 15.16 9.65
N MET A 357 4.42 15.25 9.68
CA MET A 357 5.13 16.46 10.09
C MET A 357 5.78 17.14 8.90
N ASN A 358 6.08 18.43 9.06
CA ASN A 358 6.79 19.22 8.06
C ASN A 358 8.26 18.76 7.92
N LYS A 359 8.97 19.36 6.96
CA LYS A 359 10.37 19.02 6.64
C LYS A 359 11.36 19.21 7.79
N TYR A 360 11.03 20.04 8.79
CA TYR A 360 11.91 20.27 9.94
C TYR A 360 11.82 19.15 10.97
N HIS A 361 10.63 18.57 11.14
CA HIS A 361 10.36 17.65 12.24
C HIS A 361 10.15 16.20 11.78
N GLY A 362 9.79 15.96 10.51
CA GLY A 362 9.59 14.62 9.99
C GLY A 362 9.90 14.48 8.50
N TRP A 363 9.03 13.77 7.78
CA TRP A 363 9.23 13.36 6.39
C TRP A 363 8.48 14.22 5.37
N GLY A 364 7.82 15.28 5.81
CA GLY A 364 7.15 16.21 4.90
C GLY A 364 8.13 16.91 3.95
N GLU A 365 7.66 17.21 2.74
CA GLU A 365 8.50 17.87 1.73
C GLU A 365 8.64 19.38 1.97
N TYR A 366 7.66 19.98 2.64
CA TYR A 366 7.53 21.43 2.79
C TYR A 366 7.91 21.88 4.20
N VAL A 367 8.50 23.06 4.29
CA VAL A 367 8.83 23.71 5.57
C VAL A 367 7.60 24.36 6.21
N ASP A 368 6.67 24.82 5.37
CA ASP A 368 5.48 25.58 5.73
C ASP A 368 4.20 24.74 5.80
N LEU A 369 4.27 23.47 5.38
CA LEU A 369 3.16 22.52 5.43
C LEU A 369 3.56 21.21 6.11
N PRO A 370 2.67 20.54 6.86
CA PRO A 370 1.30 20.98 7.18
C PRO A 370 1.27 22.24 8.06
N GLU A 371 0.07 22.81 8.23
CA GLU A 371 -0.16 24.00 9.06
C GLU A 371 0.54 23.85 10.42
N GLN A 372 1.19 24.94 10.90
CA GLN A 372 2.03 24.89 12.11
C GLN A 372 1.31 24.28 13.32
N ARG A 373 0.02 24.56 13.48
CA ARG A 373 -0.78 24.01 14.58
C ARG A 373 -0.94 22.49 14.50
N PHE A 374 -1.26 21.97 13.31
CA PHE A 374 -1.30 20.52 13.06
C PHE A 374 0.07 19.89 13.29
N ASN A 375 1.13 20.51 12.75
CA ASN A 375 2.50 20.03 12.90
C ASN A 375 2.91 19.93 14.38
N ASN A 376 2.62 20.96 15.17
CA ASN A 376 2.92 20.98 16.60
C ASN A 376 2.15 19.89 17.37
N GLU A 377 0.92 19.59 16.97
CA GLU A 377 0.19 18.48 17.55
C GLU A 377 0.85 17.15 17.21
N MET A 378 1.26 16.91 15.96
CA MET A 378 1.95 15.67 15.61
C MET A 378 3.26 15.48 16.41
N ILE A 379 3.98 16.58 16.70
CA ILE A 379 5.14 16.56 17.60
C ILE A 379 4.72 16.12 19.01
N GLN A 380 3.67 16.74 19.58
CA GLN A 380 3.16 16.36 20.90
C GLN A 380 2.70 14.90 20.95
N VAL A 381 2.05 14.42 19.90
CA VAL A 381 1.64 13.01 19.74
C VAL A 381 2.86 12.09 19.78
N GLN A 382 3.90 12.44 19.02
CA GLN A 382 5.15 11.68 19.00
C GLN A 382 5.82 11.67 20.37
N ASP A 383 5.90 12.82 21.04
CA ASP A 383 6.51 12.95 22.36
C ASP A 383 5.74 12.17 23.44
N ASN A 384 4.41 12.25 23.41
CA ASN A 384 3.54 11.50 24.33
C ASN A 384 3.70 9.99 24.12
N LEU A 385 3.70 9.53 22.86
CA LEU A 385 3.91 8.11 22.54
C LEU A 385 5.32 7.66 22.93
N MET A 386 6.35 8.48 22.70
CA MET A 386 7.73 8.21 23.12
C MET A 386 7.87 8.10 24.64
N SER A 387 7.27 9.04 25.37
CA SER A 387 7.23 9.02 26.84
C SER A 387 6.54 7.76 27.34
N TYR A 388 5.41 7.41 26.74
CA TYR A 388 4.68 6.20 27.05
C TYR A 388 5.51 4.92 26.80
N ILE A 389 6.18 4.81 25.64
CA ILE A 389 7.08 3.67 25.32
C ILE A 389 8.23 3.56 26.33
N ARG A 390 8.81 4.69 26.75
CA ARG A 390 9.90 4.72 27.74
C ARG A 390 9.45 4.18 29.10
N ASN A 391 8.26 4.60 29.53
CA ASN A 391 7.69 4.25 30.84
C ASN A 391 6.95 2.91 30.87
N LEU A 392 6.76 2.25 29.72
CA LEU A 392 6.06 0.97 29.63
C LEU A 392 6.82 -0.12 30.42
N SER A 393 6.15 -0.69 31.43
CA SER A 393 6.58 -1.94 32.07
C SER A 393 6.28 -3.13 31.14
N SER A 394 6.96 -4.26 31.35
CA SER A 394 6.89 -5.44 30.48
C SER A 394 5.52 -6.14 30.41
N SER A 395 4.53 -5.72 31.22
CA SER A 395 3.22 -6.37 31.34
C SER A 395 2.02 -5.50 30.92
N TYR A 396 2.24 -4.27 30.43
CA TYR A 396 1.16 -3.34 30.15
C TYR A 396 0.65 -3.47 28.70
N ASP A 397 -0.65 -3.69 28.54
CA ASP A 397 -1.34 -3.74 27.24
C ASP A 397 -1.90 -2.34 26.93
N LEU A 398 -1.25 -1.61 26.02
CA LEU A 398 -1.80 -0.35 25.52
C LEU A 398 -2.91 -0.65 24.53
N ASP A 399 -4.13 -0.22 24.84
CA ASP A 399 -5.17 -0.06 23.83
C ASP A 399 -4.81 1.14 22.94
N ILE A 400 -4.14 0.86 21.83
CA ILE A 400 -3.70 1.90 20.89
C ILE A 400 -4.88 2.66 20.28
N VAL A 401 -6.04 2.02 20.13
CA VAL A 401 -7.25 2.67 19.59
C VAL A 401 -7.76 3.70 20.58
N GLU A 402 -7.82 3.34 21.86
CA GLU A 402 -8.15 4.25 22.96
C GLU A 402 -7.11 5.38 23.09
N PHE A 403 -5.82 5.06 22.93
CA PHE A 403 -4.74 6.08 22.93
C PHE A 403 -4.96 7.11 21.82
N ILE A 404 -5.18 6.66 20.57
CA ILE A 404 -5.46 7.53 19.42
C ILE A 404 -6.72 8.35 19.67
N TYR A 405 -7.78 7.71 20.18
CA TYR A 405 -9.04 8.38 20.46
C TYR A 405 -8.83 9.52 21.46
N ASN A 406 -8.23 9.24 22.62
CA ASN A 406 -8.00 10.25 23.65
C ASN A 406 -7.07 11.37 23.17
N MET A 407 -6.04 11.02 22.43
CA MET A 407 -5.15 11.98 21.80
C MET A 407 -5.91 12.92 20.84
N ILE A 408 -6.79 12.40 19.99
CA ILE A 408 -7.63 13.23 19.10
C ILE A 408 -8.56 14.12 19.92
N GLN A 409 -9.25 13.57 20.93
CA GLN A 409 -10.20 14.35 21.74
C GLN A 409 -9.52 15.46 22.55
N ASN A 410 -8.26 15.26 22.94
CA ASN A 410 -7.46 16.24 23.67
C ASN A 410 -6.79 17.28 22.75
N GLY A 411 -6.82 17.07 21.43
CA GLY A 411 -6.35 18.04 20.46
C GLY A 411 -7.22 19.32 20.41
N PRO A 412 -6.94 20.25 19.51
CA PRO A 412 -7.74 21.45 19.33
C PRO A 412 -9.05 21.14 18.59
N LYS A 413 -10.18 21.30 19.29
CA LYS A 413 -11.55 20.92 18.84
C LYS A 413 -11.91 21.38 17.43
N ASN A 414 -11.44 22.55 16.99
CA ASN A 414 -11.73 23.12 15.68
C ASN A 414 -11.02 22.41 14.50
N MET A 415 -10.10 21.48 14.74
CA MET A 415 -9.38 20.77 13.68
C MET A 415 -9.79 19.30 13.51
N HIS A 416 -10.44 18.70 14.52
CA HIS A 416 -10.82 17.29 14.52
C HIS A 416 -12.30 17.04 14.83
N ASN A 417 -13.14 18.09 14.90
CA ASN A 417 -14.51 17.97 15.37
C ASN A 417 -15.27 16.86 14.61
N ASN A 418 -15.67 15.82 15.34
CA ASN A 418 -16.37 14.65 14.81
C ASN A 418 -15.64 13.89 13.69
N ILE A 419 -14.31 13.99 13.54
CA ILE A 419 -13.58 13.12 12.60
C ILE A 419 -13.59 11.68 13.12
N PHE A 420 -13.24 11.48 14.39
CA PHE A 420 -13.22 10.19 15.06
C PHE A 420 -13.94 10.31 16.41
N THR A 421 -15.00 9.53 16.60
CA THR A 421 -15.92 9.68 17.75
C THR A 421 -16.42 8.33 18.24
N THR A 422 -16.84 8.26 19.50
CA THR A 422 -17.60 7.12 20.07
C THR A 422 -19.12 7.36 20.01
N ILE A 423 -19.55 8.58 19.68
CA ILE A 423 -20.96 8.92 19.53
C ILE A 423 -21.45 8.42 18.18
N LYS A 424 -22.43 7.51 18.20
CA LYS A 424 -22.98 6.87 16.99
C LYS A 424 -23.57 7.92 16.03
N PRO A 425 -23.02 8.06 14.80
CA PRO A 425 -23.56 8.97 13.79
C PRO A 425 -24.80 8.40 13.09
N ASN A 426 -25.62 9.30 12.53
CA ASN A 426 -26.85 8.92 11.81
C ASN A 426 -26.60 8.05 10.58
N LYS A 427 -25.47 8.26 9.87
CA LYS A 427 -25.17 7.58 8.62
C LYS A 427 -23.92 6.70 8.75
N ILE A 428 -24.14 5.43 9.03
CA ILE A 428 -23.11 4.38 9.05
C ILE A 428 -22.98 3.74 7.67
N ILE A 429 -21.75 3.60 7.18
CA ILE A 429 -21.46 3.12 5.83
C ILE A 429 -21.44 1.58 5.77
N ASN A 430 -20.69 0.94 6.66
CA ASN A 430 -20.52 -0.51 6.70
C ASN A 430 -21.60 -1.19 7.54
N LYS A 431 -22.14 -2.30 7.04
CA LYS A 431 -23.17 -3.09 7.73
C LYS A 431 -22.63 -3.87 8.93
N THR A 432 -21.41 -4.36 8.80
CA THR A 432 -20.68 -5.07 9.86
C THR A 432 -19.53 -4.19 10.31
N PRO A 433 -19.34 -3.98 11.63
CA PRO A 433 -18.24 -3.16 12.14
C PRO A 433 -16.88 -3.74 11.73
N PHE A 434 -15.94 -2.86 11.40
CA PHE A 434 -14.56 -3.29 11.17
C PHE A 434 -13.88 -3.63 12.50
N VAL A 435 -13.01 -4.64 12.46
CA VAL A 435 -12.29 -5.12 13.64
C VAL A 435 -10.91 -4.48 13.67
N ILE A 436 -10.57 -3.88 14.82
CA ILE A 436 -9.29 -3.24 15.09
C ILE A 436 -8.75 -3.66 16.46
#